data_AF-A0A9Q0RTN1-F1
#
_entry.id   AF-A0A9Q0RTN1-F1
#
_cell.length_a   1.000
_cell.length_b   1.000
_cell.length_c   1.000
_cell.angle_alpha   90.00
_cell.angle_beta   90.00
_cell.angle_gamma   90.00
#
_symmetry.space_group_name_H-M   'P 1'
#
loop_
_entity.id
_entity.type
_entity.pdbx_description
1 polymer ?
#
loop_
_entity_poly.entity_id
_entity_poly.type
_entity_poly.pdbx_seq_one_letter_code
_entity_poly.pdbx_strand_id
1 'polypeptide(L)'
;MVRAARDLLSSVTRVLLLADIVVVKQLLLAKDKVAKSLGRLESVANFTEFVKAFSVFGAEMVELAHVTGSSIERLCEITITDPLGYDGLLADRSAMVRAARDLLSSVTRVLLLADIVVVKQLLLAKDKVAKSLGRLESVANFTEFVKAFSVFGAEMVELAHVT
;
A
#
# COMPACT_ATOMS: atom_id res chain seq x y z
N MET A 1 -52.23 -17.59 -4.48
CA MET A 1 -51.10 -18.04 -3.63
C MET A 1 -49.84 -18.33 -4.44
N VAL A 2 -49.88 -19.21 -5.46
CA VAL A 2 -48.68 -19.61 -6.25
C VAL A 2 -48.00 -18.45 -7.00
N ARG A 3 -48.75 -17.51 -7.61
CA ARG A 3 -48.14 -16.33 -8.28
C ARG A 3 -47.41 -15.41 -7.30
N ALA A 4 -48.02 -15.11 -6.16
CA ALA A 4 -47.40 -14.29 -5.11
C ALA A 4 -46.11 -14.93 -4.57
N ALA A 5 -46.07 -16.25 -4.42
CA ALA A 5 -44.86 -16.97 -4.03
C ALA A 5 -43.76 -16.89 -5.12
N ARG A 6 -44.12 -17.00 -6.40
CA ARG A 6 -43.17 -16.87 -7.52
C ARG A 6 -42.60 -15.46 -7.63
N ASP A 7 -43.44 -14.44 -7.45
CA ASP A 7 -43.03 -13.04 -7.50
C ASP A 7 -42.11 -12.69 -6.31
N LEU A 8 -42.37 -13.26 -5.13
CA LEU A 8 -41.50 -13.15 -3.96
C LEU A 8 -40.13 -13.79 -4.22
N LEU A 9 -40.09 -15.03 -4.72
CA LEU A 9 -38.85 -15.73 -5.08
C LEU A 9 -38.03 -14.95 -6.12
N SER A 10 -38.69 -14.44 -7.16
CA SER A 10 -38.01 -13.62 -8.18
C SER A 10 -37.42 -12.33 -7.59
N SER A 11 -38.10 -11.71 -6.63
CA SER A 11 -37.62 -10.52 -5.94
C SER A 11 -36.40 -10.84 -5.06
N VAL A 12 -36.47 -11.94 -4.29
CA VAL A 12 -35.36 -12.41 -3.45
C VAL A 12 -34.14 -12.75 -4.30
N THR A 13 -34.29 -13.46 -5.43
CA THR A 13 -33.19 -13.76 -6.34
C THR A 13 -32.54 -12.50 -6.91
N ARG A 14 -33.33 -11.46 -7.25
CA ARG A 14 -32.78 -10.17 -7.73
C ARG A 14 -32.01 -9.42 -6.64
N VAL A 15 -32.49 -9.45 -5.40
CA VAL A 15 -31.79 -8.84 -4.25
C VAL A 15 -30.46 -9.56 -3.99
N LEU A 16 -30.45 -10.90 -4.06
CA LEU A 16 -29.23 -11.69 -3.90
C LEU A 16 -28.21 -11.41 -5.01
N LEU A 17 -28.64 -11.31 -6.27
CA LEU A 17 -27.77 -10.93 -7.39
C LEU A 17 -27.22 -9.50 -7.25
N LEU A 18 -28.05 -8.55 -6.77
CA LEU A 18 -27.60 -7.19 -6.50
C LEU A 18 -26.57 -7.13 -5.37
N ALA A 19 -26.76 -7.91 -4.31
CA ALA A 19 -25.81 -8.01 -3.22
C ALA A 19 -24.45 -8.51 -3.73
N ASP A 20 -24.44 -9.53 -4.59
CA ASP A 20 -23.24 -10.09 -5.19
C ASP A 20 -22.50 -9.07 -6.09
N ILE A 21 -23.24 -8.36 -6.94
CA ILE A 21 -22.70 -7.27 -7.78
C ILE A 21 -22.11 -6.15 -6.93
N VAL A 22 -22.74 -5.80 -5.80
CA VAL A 22 -22.24 -4.76 -4.88
C VAL A 22 -20.94 -5.21 -4.24
N VAL A 23 -20.83 -6.45 -3.78
CA VAL A 23 -19.58 -6.99 -3.20
C VAL A 23 -18.45 -6.96 -4.23
N VAL A 24 -18.69 -7.42 -5.46
CA VAL A 24 -17.69 -7.38 -6.54
C VAL A 24 -17.26 -5.95 -6.87
N LYS A 25 -18.20 -5.00 -6.92
CA LYS A 25 -17.88 -3.58 -7.14
C LYS A 25 -17.01 -3.02 -6.01
N GLN A 26 -17.30 -3.34 -4.76
CA GLN A 26 -16.49 -2.87 -3.63
C GLN A 26 -15.08 -3.47 -3.68
N LEU A 27 -14.96 -4.74 -4.05
CA LEU A 27 -13.67 -5.40 -4.23
C LEU A 27 -12.82 -4.73 -5.33
N LEU A 28 -13.43 -4.44 -6.48
CA LEU A 28 -12.77 -3.76 -7.59
C LEU A 28 -12.35 -2.33 -7.22
N LEU A 29 -13.21 -1.58 -6.53
CA LEU A 29 -12.88 -0.24 -6.07
C LEU A 29 -11.73 -0.23 -5.06
N ALA A 30 -11.72 -1.17 -4.10
CA ALA A 30 -10.63 -1.32 -3.16
C ALA A 30 -9.31 -1.68 -3.86
N LYS A 31 -9.35 -2.58 -4.86
CA LYS A 31 -8.19 -2.93 -5.69
C LYS A 31 -7.66 -1.73 -6.47
N ASP A 32 -8.54 -0.94 -7.09
CA ASP A 32 -8.16 0.25 -7.85
C ASP A 32 -7.54 1.34 -6.98
N LYS A 33 -8.03 1.51 -5.75
CA LYS A 33 -7.41 2.41 -4.75
C LYS A 33 -5.97 1.99 -4.47
N VAL A 34 -5.76 0.72 -4.10
CA VAL A 34 -4.44 0.15 -3.83
C VAL A 34 -3.48 0.30 -5.03
N ALA A 35 -3.97 0.09 -6.25
CA ALA A 35 -3.16 0.28 -7.46
C ALA A 35 -2.72 1.74 -7.64
N LYS A 36 -3.62 2.71 -7.39
CA LYS A 36 -3.31 4.14 -7.48
C LYS A 36 -2.34 4.59 -6.40
N SER A 37 -2.53 4.15 -5.15
CA SER A 37 -1.63 4.51 -4.05
C SER A 37 -0.24 3.89 -4.22
N LEU A 38 -0.14 2.69 -4.82
CA LEU A 38 1.13 2.10 -5.22
C LEU A 38 1.85 2.95 -6.29
N GLY A 39 1.13 3.38 -7.34
CA GLY A 39 1.71 4.30 -8.34
C GLY A 39 2.17 5.62 -7.72
N ARG A 40 1.46 6.13 -6.71
CA ARG A 40 1.90 7.31 -5.96
C ARG A 40 3.17 7.04 -5.16
N LEU A 41 3.29 5.89 -4.51
CA LEU A 41 4.49 5.46 -3.77
C LEU A 41 5.73 5.34 -4.67
N GLU A 42 5.55 4.98 -5.94
CA GLU A 42 6.64 4.96 -6.92
C GLU A 42 7.10 6.37 -7.34
N SER A 43 6.20 7.37 -7.27
CA SER A 43 6.48 8.74 -7.71
C SER A 43 7.12 9.65 -6.66
N VAL A 44 7.30 9.18 -5.43
CA VAL A 44 7.64 10.04 -4.30
C VAL A 44 9.11 10.44 -4.29
N ALA A 45 9.39 11.73 -4.06
CA ALA A 45 10.74 12.28 -4.12
C ALA A 45 11.48 12.30 -2.78
N ASN A 46 10.76 12.30 -1.66
CA ASN A 46 11.34 12.41 -0.32
C ASN A 46 10.66 11.50 0.72
N PHE A 47 11.34 11.28 1.85
CA PHE A 47 10.87 10.37 2.89
C PHE A 47 9.59 10.84 3.58
N THR A 48 9.41 12.14 3.80
CA THR A 48 8.20 12.67 4.45
C THR A 48 6.96 12.41 3.61
N GLU A 49 7.02 12.66 2.31
CA GLU A 49 5.94 12.32 1.38
C GLU A 49 5.78 10.81 1.27
N PHE A 50 6.87 10.04 1.30
CA PHE A 50 6.80 8.58 1.23
C PHE A 50 6.03 8.03 2.41
N VAL A 51 6.31 8.48 3.64
CA VAL A 51 5.60 8.08 4.86
C VAL A 51 4.11 8.44 4.78
N LYS A 52 3.77 9.63 4.27
CA LYS A 52 2.37 10.03 4.06
C LYS A 52 1.68 9.15 3.03
N ALA A 53 2.31 8.89 1.88
CA ALA A 53 1.77 8.04 0.84
C ALA A 53 1.63 6.58 1.33
N PHE A 54 2.58 6.11 2.12
CA PHE A 54 2.62 4.77 2.70
C PHE A 54 1.51 4.57 3.72
N SER A 55 1.24 5.56 4.57
CA SER A 55 0.13 5.52 5.53
C SER A 55 -1.22 5.35 4.81
N VAL A 56 -1.44 6.09 3.73
CA VAL A 56 -2.67 5.96 2.91
C VAL A 56 -2.73 4.61 2.22
N PHE A 57 -1.63 4.14 1.62
CA PHE A 57 -1.55 2.80 1.02
C PHE A 57 -1.89 1.72 2.05
N GLY A 58 -1.36 1.82 3.27
CA GLY A 58 -1.64 0.90 4.37
C GLY A 58 -3.13 0.87 4.74
N ALA A 59 -3.77 2.03 4.82
CA ALA A 59 -5.22 2.12 5.09
C ALA A 59 -6.06 1.46 3.99
N GLU A 60 -5.73 1.70 2.72
CA GLU A 60 -6.42 1.09 1.57
C GLU A 60 -6.19 -0.43 1.49
N MET A 61 -5.01 -0.90 1.88
CA MET A 61 -4.69 -2.33 1.98
C MET A 61 -5.49 -3.02 3.08
N VAL A 62 -5.68 -2.36 4.24
CA VAL A 62 -6.54 -2.88 5.32
C VAL A 62 -8.00 -2.94 4.86
N GLU A 63 -8.48 -1.93 4.14
CA GLU A 63 -9.82 -1.93 3.54
C GLU A 63 -9.98 -3.12 2.57
N LEU A 64 -9.01 -3.32 1.66
CA LEU A 64 -9.01 -4.45 0.73
C LEU A 64 -8.99 -5.80 1.47
N ALA A 65 -8.16 -5.94 2.50
CA ALA A 65 -8.08 -7.16 3.33
C ALA A 65 -9.40 -7.44 4.05
N HIS A 66 -10.09 -6.40 4.53
CA HIS A 66 -11.38 -6.56 5.19
C HIS A 66 -12.49 -6.99 4.22
N VAL A 67 -12.58 -6.35 3.04
CA VAL A 67 -13.58 -6.68 2.01
C VAL A 67 -13.34 -8.09 1.45
N THR A 68 -12.08 -8.44 1.18
CA THR A 68 -11.70 -9.79 0.73
C THR A 68 -11.98 -10.84 1.82
N GLY A 69 -11.61 -10.55 3.08
CA GLY A 69 -11.86 -11.44 4.22
C GLY A 69 -13.34 -11.73 4.45
N SER A 70 -14.20 -10.71 4.45
CA SER A 70 -15.65 -10.90 4.58
C SER A 70 -16.26 -11.68 3.41
N SER A 71 -15.70 -11.53 2.21
CA SER A 71 -16.12 -12.32 1.05
C SER A 71 -15.72 -13.79 1.20
N ILE A 72 -14.51 -14.06 1.71
CA ILE A 72 -14.02 -15.42 1.99
C ILE A 72 -14.85 -16.10 3.09
N GLU A 73 -15.18 -15.39 4.16
CA GLU A 73 -15.99 -15.92 5.27
C GLU A 73 -17.36 -16.42 4.78
N ARG A 74 -18.05 -15.64 3.95
CA ARG A 74 -19.33 -16.04 3.34
C ARG A 74 -19.20 -17.26 2.43
N LEU A 75 -18.13 -17.34 1.64
CA LEU A 75 -17.88 -18.49 0.76
C LEU A 75 -17.59 -19.77 1.58
N CYS A 76 -16.87 -19.66 2.68
CA CYS A 76 -16.63 -20.77 3.61
C CYS A 76 -17.93 -21.26 4.28
N GLU A 77 -18.83 -20.36 4.67
CA GLU A 77 -20.12 -20.71 5.29
C GLU A 77 -21.03 -21.49 4.32
N ILE A 78 -21.05 -21.10 3.03
CA ILE A 78 -21.78 -21.80 1.97
C ILE A 78 -21.19 -23.21 1.72
N THR A 79 -19.87 -23.34 1.79
CA THR A 79 -19.15 -24.62 1.57
C THR A 79 -19.55 -25.73 2.55
N ILE A 80 -19.99 -25.37 3.77
CA ILE A 80 -20.45 -26.35 4.78
C ILE A 80 -21.84 -26.90 4.43
N THR A 81 -22.63 -26.18 3.62
CA THR A 81 -24.04 -26.49 3.37
C THR A 81 -24.34 -27.18 2.05
N ASP A 82 -23.45 -27.14 1.04
CA ASP A 82 -23.62 -27.87 -0.23
C ASP A 82 -22.29 -28.37 -0.83
N PRO A 83 -21.94 -29.66 -0.66
CA PRO A 83 -20.68 -30.24 -1.15
C PRO A 83 -20.63 -30.51 -2.66
N LEU A 84 -21.75 -30.38 -3.40
CA LEU A 84 -21.82 -30.79 -4.81
C LEU A 84 -21.44 -29.68 -5.82
N GLY A 85 -21.18 -28.45 -5.35
CA GLY A 85 -20.72 -27.30 -6.15
C GLY A 85 -19.21 -27.24 -6.44
N TYR A 86 -18.59 -28.38 -6.73
CA TYR A 86 -17.12 -28.54 -6.75
C TYR A 86 -16.38 -27.65 -7.77
N ASP A 87 -17.00 -27.29 -8.90
CA ASP A 87 -16.37 -26.50 -9.96
C ASP A 87 -16.29 -25.00 -9.63
N GLY A 88 -17.31 -24.44 -8.99
CA GLY A 88 -17.30 -23.07 -8.47
C GLY A 88 -16.29 -22.89 -7.33
N LEU A 89 -16.11 -23.91 -6.50
CA LEU A 89 -15.18 -23.91 -5.37
C LEU A 89 -13.71 -23.83 -5.81
N LEU A 90 -13.32 -24.51 -6.89
CA LEU A 90 -11.96 -24.42 -7.42
C LEU A 90 -11.68 -23.06 -8.07
N ALA A 91 -12.68 -22.49 -8.76
CA ALA A 91 -12.60 -21.16 -9.32
C ALA A 91 -12.40 -20.09 -8.22
N ASP A 92 -13.17 -20.15 -7.14
CA ASP A 92 -13.04 -19.21 -6.01
C ASP A 92 -11.75 -19.38 -5.22
N ARG A 93 -11.29 -20.62 -4.98
CA ARG A 93 -9.98 -20.86 -4.36
C ARG A 93 -8.85 -20.33 -5.22
N SER A 94 -8.94 -20.47 -6.55
CA SER A 94 -7.95 -19.90 -7.48
C SER A 94 -7.98 -18.37 -7.50
N ALA A 95 -9.16 -17.75 -7.34
CA ALA A 95 -9.31 -16.31 -7.25
C ALA A 95 -8.72 -15.76 -5.95
N MET A 96 -8.95 -16.45 -4.84
CA MET A 96 -8.36 -16.12 -3.53
C MET A 96 -6.83 -16.22 -3.55
N VAL A 97 -6.27 -17.30 -4.10
CA VAL A 97 -4.80 -17.47 -4.23
C VAL A 97 -4.19 -16.37 -5.09
N ARG A 98 -4.87 -15.94 -6.17
CA ARG A 98 -4.44 -14.81 -6.99
C ARG A 98 -4.47 -13.49 -6.22
N ALA A 99 -5.56 -13.21 -5.50
CA ALA A 99 -5.67 -12.00 -4.69
C ALA A 99 -4.59 -11.93 -3.60
N ALA A 100 -4.32 -13.04 -2.90
CA ALA A 100 -3.24 -13.12 -1.92
C ALA A 100 -1.86 -12.90 -2.55
N ARG A 101 -1.62 -13.44 -3.74
CA ARG A 101 -0.37 -13.22 -4.49
C ARG A 101 -0.20 -11.76 -4.92
N ASP A 102 -1.26 -11.13 -5.42
CA ASP A 102 -1.26 -9.71 -5.80
C ASP A 102 -0.95 -8.81 -4.58
N LEU A 103 -1.53 -9.16 -3.42
CA LEU A 103 -1.27 -8.48 -2.15
C LEU A 103 0.20 -8.60 -1.73
N LEU A 104 0.74 -9.83 -1.71
CA LEU A 104 2.14 -10.08 -1.37
C LEU A 104 3.09 -9.35 -2.32
N SER A 105 2.83 -9.39 -3.62
CA SER A 105 3.62 -8.64 -4.62
C SER A 105 3.60 -7.13 -4.35
N SER A 106 2.44 -6.58 -3.98
CA SER A 106 2.30 -5.16 -3.65
C SER A 106 3.09 -4.81 -2.37
N VAL A 107 3.00 -5.62 -1.33
CA VAL A 107 3.78 -5.45 -0.09
C VAL A 107 5.28 -5.49 -0.37
N THR A 108 5.76 -6.47 -1.14
CA THR A 108 7.18 -6.57 -1.50
C THR A 108 7.67 -5.33 -2.24
N ARG A 109 6.89 -4.81 -3.20
CA ARG A 109 7.26 -3.57 -3.92
C ARG A 109 7.40 -2.39 -2.98
N VAL A 110 6.50 -2.23 -2.03
CA VAL A 110 6.52 -1.11 -1.10
C VAL A 110 7.69 -1.20 -0.12
N LEU A 111 8.04 -2.40 0.35
CA LEU A 111 9.23 -2.60 1.19
C LEU A 111 10.52 -2.23 0.43
N LEU A 112 10.63 -2.65 -0.83
CA LEU A 112 11.76 -2.26 -1.68
C LEU A 112 11.82 -0.74 -1.91
N LEU A 113 10.66 -0.09 -2.12
CA LEU A 113 10.60 1.36 -2.24
C LEU A 113 11.03 2.06 -0.95
N ALA A 114 10.63 1.53 0.22
CA ALA A 114 11.07 2.05 1.52
C ALA A 114 12.60 2.01 1.63
N ASP A 115 13.21 0.87 1.32
CA ASP A 115 14.67 0.72 1.34
C ASP A 115 15.35 1.71 0.38
N ILE A 116 14.84 1.84 -0.85
CA ILE A 116 15.37 2.79 -1.84
C ILE A 116 15.29 4.23 -1.33
N VAL A 117 14.18 4.63 -0.73
CA VAL A 117 14.00 5.99 -0.21
C VAL A 117 14.95 6.24 0.96
N VAL A 118 15.12 5.28 1.88
CA VAL A 118 16.07 5.38 2.99
C VAL A 118 17.50 5.54 2.48
N VAL A 119 17.92 4.71 1.51
CA VAL A 119 19.26 4.81 0.90
C VAL A 119 19.45 6.16 0.21
N LYS A 120 18.44 6.66 -0.52
CA LYS A 120 18.49 8.00 -1.13
C LYS A 120 18.65 9.10 -0.10
N GLN A 121 17.93 9.06 1.01
CA GLN A 121 18.09 10.05 2.09
C GLN A 121 19.50 10.01 2.69
N LEU A 122 20.03 8.81 2.93
CA LEU A 122 21.38 8.63 3.45
C LEU A 122 22.43 9.21 2.50
N LEU A 123 22.30 8.93 1.20
CA LEU A 123 23.19 9.50 0.18
C LEU A 123 23.11 11.02 0.11
N LEU A 124 21.90 11.59 0.18
CA LEU A 124 21.71 13.04 0.19
C LEU A 124 22.34 13.70 1.44
N ALA A 125 22.17 13.10 2.62
CA ALA A 125 22.78 13.58 3.85
C ALA A 125 24.32 13.52 3.79
N LYS A 126 24.87 12.41 3.27
CA LYS A 126 26.30 12.26 3.01
C LYS A 126 26.83 13.30 2.02
N ASP A 127 26.10 13.56 0.93
CA ASP A 127 26.49 14.53 -0.09
C ASP A 127 26.50 15.96 0.43
N LYS A 128 25.57 16.32 1.32
CA LYS A 128 25.58 17.61 2.03
C LYS A 128 26.87 17.76 2.84
N VAL A 129 27.17 16.78 3.70
CA VAL A 129 28.39 16.74 4.51
C VAL A 129 29.65 16.86 3.66
N ALA A 130 29.72 16.14 2.53
CA ALA A 130 30.86 16.22 1.62
C ALA A 130 31.02 17.62 1.02
N LYS A 131 29.91 18.28 0.63
CA LYS A 131 29.93 19.64 0.09
C LYS A 131 30.31 20.68 1.14
N SER A 132 29.78 20.58 2.36
CA SER A 132 30.11 21.52 3.43
C SER A 132 31.54 21.34 3.93
N LEU A 133 32.07 20.12 3.94
CA LEU A 133 33.49 19.85 4.17
C LEU A 133 34.38 20.50 3.11
N GLY A 134 34.06 20.30 1.82
CA GLY A 134 34.81 20.95 0.73
C GLY A 134 34.79 22.48 0.83
N ARG A 135 33.67 23.08 1.27
CA ARG A 135 33.61 24.52 1.56
C ARG A 135 34.50 24.91 2.74
N LEU A 136 34.54 24.10 3.79
CA LEU A 136 35.38 24.33 4.97
C LEU A 136 36.87 24.33 4.61
N GLU A 137 37.29 23.50 3.65
CA GLU A 137 38.66 23.45 3.13
C GLU A 137 39.05 24.69 2.32
N SER A 138 38.07 25.41 1.74
CA SER A 138 38.30 26.55 0.85
C SER A 138 38.24 27.94 1.51
N VAL A 139 37.98 28.03 2.82
CA VAL A 139 37.80 29.32 3.50
C VAL A 139 39.09 30.13 3.61
N ALA A 140 38.98 31.45 3.44
CA ALA A 140 40.15 32.34 3.41
C ALA A 140 40.46 33.02 4.76
N ASN A 141 39.53 32.97 5.72
CA ASN A 141 39.69 33.63 7.02
C ASN A 141 38.92 32.91 8.14
N PHE A 142 39.26 33.26 9.39
CA PHE A 142 38.70 32.63 10.58
C PHE A 142 37.19 32.85 10.74
N THR A 143 36.67 34.03 10.39
CA THR A 143 35.24 34.32 10.49
C THR A 143 34.43 33.45 9.52
N GLU A 144 34.91 33.27 8.30
CA GLU A 144 34.32 32.35 7.32
C GLU A 144 34.44 30.89 7.76
N PHE A 145 35.59 30.51 8.32
CA PHE A 145 35.79 29.18 8.89
C PHE A 145 34.73 28.87 9.96
N VAL A 146 34.52 29.75 10.94
CA VAL A 146 33.54 29.52 12.02
C VAL A 146 32.11 29.37 11.45
N LYS A 147 31.74 30.18 10.45
CA LYS A 147 30.45 30.06 9.78
C LYS A 147 30.32 28.75 9.00
N ALA A 148 31.36 28.36 8.26
CA ALA A 148 31.36 27.12 7.49
C ALA A 148 31.33 25.89 8.40
N PHE A 149 32.07 25.94 9.51
CA PHE A 149 32.15 24.88 10.52
C PHE A 149 30.80 24.66 11.22
N SER A 150 30.07 25.74 11.53
CA SER A 150 28.72 25.63 12.11
C SER A 150 27.75 24.88 11.19
N VAL A 151 27.77 25.18 9.88
CA VAL A 151 26.94 24.47 8.89
C VAL A 151 27.37 23.02 8.72
N PHE A 152 28.68 22.76 8.59
CA PHE A 152 29.21 21.40 8.53
C PHE A 152 28.80 20.59 9.76
N GLY A 153 28.92 21.16 10.96
CA GLY A 153 28.50 20.53 12.20
C GLY A 153 27.01 20.21 12.24
N ALA A 154 26.15 21.12 11.77
CA ALA A 154 24.71 20.87 11.67
C ALA A 154 24.38 19.72 10.71
N GLU A 155 25.01 19.68 9.53
CA GLU A 155 24.82 18.60 8.55
C GLU A 155 25.37 17.25 9.04
N MET A 156 26.49 17.25 9.79
CA MET A 156 27.02 16.06 10.46
C MET A 156 26.05 15.51 11.52
N VAL A 157 25.41 16.40 12.29
CA VAL A 157 24.36 15.99 13.25
C VAL A 157 23.12 15.45 12.52
N GLU A 158 22.73 16.05 11.40
CA GLU A 158 21.65 15.54 10.54
C GLU A 158 21.97 14.12 10.04
N LEU A 159 23.19 13.90 9.53
CA LEU A 159 23.65 12.56 9.09
C LEU A 159 23.61 11.54 10.23
N ALA A 160 24.08 11.92 11.43
CA ALA A 160 24.09 11.04 12.60
C ALA A 160 22.68 10.64 13.08
N HIS A 161 21.64 11.41 12.77
CA HIS A 161 20.26 11.02 13.06
C HIS A 161 19.69 10.03 12.05
N VAL A 162 20.29 9.94 10.86
CA VAL A 162 19.82 9.09 9.74
C VAL A 162 20.59 7.76 9.67
N THR A 163 21.79 7.69 10.25
CA THR A 163 22.63 6.48 10.38
C THR A 163 22.45 5.78 11.71
#